data_AF-A0A537MF36-F1
#
_entry.id   AF-A0A537MF36-F1
#
_cell.length_a   1.000
_cell.length_b   1.000
_cell.length_c   1.000
_cell.angle_alpha   90.00
_cell.angle_beta   90.00
_cell.angle_gamma   90.00
#
_symmetry.space_group_name_H-M   'P 1'
#
loop_
_entity.id
_entity.type
_entity.pdbx_description
1 polymer ?
#
loop_
_entity_poly.entity_id
_entity_poly.type
_entity_poly.pdbx_seq_one_letter_code
_entity_poly.pdbx_strand_id
1 'polypeptide(L)'
;MPRAFPALIVLALAAACSDSKRELGQARTSRSVLAEWALLAEMNGTLPGTYARQMRDEARSELDATAAAARRSPSPNSAAILALAEVKGDPPAAALRARVRRAQALEQRLEAR
;
A
#
# COMPACT_ATOMS: atom_id res chain seq x y z
N MET A 1 6.01 -14.19 46.64
CA MET A 1 6.19 -14.17 45.17
C MET A 1 4.87 -13.77 44.52
N PRO A 2 4.65 -12.49 44.15
CA PRO A 2 3.41 -12.10 43.49
C PRO A 2 3.52 -12.30 41.96
N ARG A 3 2.56 -13.03 41.40
CA ARG A 3 2.39 -13.29 39.96
C ARG A 3 1.91 -12.02 39.25
N ALA A 4 2.83 -11.25 38.67
CA ALA A 4 2.52 -10.13 37.79
C ALA A 4 2.49 -10.61 36.32
N PHE A 5 1.36 -11.15 35.86
CA PHE A 5 1.23 -11.67 34.49
C PHE A 5 -0.07 -11.34 33.69
N PRO A 6 -1.03 -10.49 34.12
CA PRO A 6 -2.17 -10.17 33.25
C PRO A 6 -2.00 -8.87 32.44
N ALA A 7 -1.03 -8.00 32.78
CA ALA A 7 -0.91 -6.67 32.16
C ALA A 7 -0.27 -6.68 30.75
N LEU A 8 0.53 -7.70 30.42
CA LEU A 8 1.21 -7.80 29.11
C LEU A 8 0.25 -8.18 27.97
N ILE A 9 -0.83 -8.89 28.26
CA ILE A 9 -1.77 -9.36 27.22
C ILE A 9 -2.61 -8.19 26.68
N VAL A 10 -3.05 -7.27 27.55
CA VAL A 10 -3.92 -6.15 27.14
C VAL A 10 -3.21 -5.13 26.25
N LEU A 11 -1.90 -4.92 26.45
CA LEU A 11 -1.07 -4.04 25.60
C LEU A 11 -0.86 -4.59 24.18
N ALA A 12 -0.80 -5.92 24.02
CA ALA A 12 -0.63 -6.56 22.71
C ALA A 12 -1.87 -6.40 21.83
N LEU A 13 -3.08 -6.45 22.40
CA LEU A 13 -4.33 -6.24 21.67
C LEU A 13 -4.51 -4.79 21.20
N ALA A 14 -4.09 -3.81 22.01
CA ALA A 14 -4.15 -2.40 21.63
C ALA A 14 -3.17 -2.05 20.49
N ALA A 15 -1.97 -2.63 20.50
CA ALA A 15 -0.98 -2.47 19.42
C ALA A 15 -1.45 -3.12 18.11
N ALA A 16 -2.04 -4.33 18.18
CA ALA A 16 -2.54 -5.06 17.01
C ALA A 16 -3.64 -4.31 16.25
N CYS A 17 -4.57 -3.65 16.95
CA CYS A 17 -5.61 -2.85 16.31
C CYS A 17 -5.08 -1.61 15.57
N SER A 18 -3.99 -1.02 16.08
CA SER A 18 -3.32 0.13 15.43
C SER A 18 -2.62 -0.31 14.15
N ASP A 19 -1.98 -1.48 14.18
CA ASP A 19 -1.30 -2.04 13.03
C ASP A 19 -2.27 -2.41 11.91
N SER A 20 -3.40 -3.05 12.21
CA SER A 20 -4.41 -3.41 11.19
C SER A 20 -4.95 -2.19 10.43
N LYS A 21 -5.27 -1.10 11.14
CA LYS A 21 -5.76 0.14 10.49
C LYS A 21 -4.70 0.77 9.59
N ARG A 22 -3.45 0.73 10.03
CA ARG A 22 -2.33 1.26 9.25
C ARG A 22 -2.06 0.42 8.00
N GLU A 23 -2.02 -0.91 8.14
CA GLU A 23 -1.86 -1.83 7.00
C GLU A 23 -2.97 -1.62 5.97
N LEU A 24 -4.23 -1.49 6.43
CA LEU A 24 -5.37 -1.20 5.57
C LEU A 24 -5.21 0.14 4.86
N GLY A 25 -4.75 1.18 5.58
CA GLY A 25 -4.44 2.48 5.01
C GLY A 25 -3.39 2.39 3.90
N GLN A 26 -2.28 1.70 4.15
CA GLN A 26 -1.20 1.51 3.18
C GLN A 26 -1.66 0.71 1.94
N ALA A 27 -2.49 -0.31 2.13
CA ALA A 27 -3.07 -1.08 1.03
C ALA A 27 -4.01 -0.21 0.16
N ARG A 28 -4.87 0.60 0.80
CA ARG A 28 -5.79 1.54 0.13
C ARG A 28 -5.04 2.62 -0.65
N THR A 29 -4.01 3.23 -0.05
CA THR A 29 -3.15 4.20 -0.74
C THR A 29 -2.52 3.56 -1.97
N SER A 30 -1.91 2.38 -1.81
CA SER A 30 -1.31 1.66 -2.94
C SER A 30 -2.34 1.40 -4.04
N ARG A 31 -3.56 0.96 -3.70
CA ARG A 31 -4.61 0.71 -4.69
C ARG A 31 -5.03 1.97 -5.45
N SER A 32 -5.25 3.09 -4.76
CA SER A 32 -5.66 4.35 -5.40
C SER A 32 -4.59 4.81 -6.38
N VAL A 33 -3.35 4.91 -5.92
CA VAL A 33 -2.23 5.41 -6.72
C VAL A 33 -1.95 4.50 -7.92
N LEU A 34 -2.01 3.17 -7.74
CA LEU A 34 -1.87 2.23 -8.84
C LEU A 34 -3.02 2.32 -9.86
N ALA A 35 -4.25 2.64 -9.42
CA ALA A 35 -5.39 2.81 -10.30
C ALA A 35 -5.28 4.10 -11.11
N GLU A 36 -4.85 5.19 -10.48
CA GLU A 36 -4.59 6.47 -11.16
C GLU A 36 -3.46 6.32 -12.18
N TRP A 37 -2.35 5.65 -11.83
CA TRP A 37 -1.29 5.36 -12.79
C TRP A 37 -1.79 4.45 -13.93
N ALA A 38 -2.65 3.47 -13.65
CA ALA A 38 -3.24 2.65 -14.71
C ALA A 38 -4.04 3.51 -15.71
N LEU A 39 -4.85 4.46 -15.20
CA LEU A 39 -5.61 5.39 -16.03
C LEU A 39 -4.67 6.28 -16.87
N LEU A 40 -3.60 6.82 -16.28
CA LEU A 40 -2.60 7.61 -17.01
C LEU A 40 -1.93 6.79 -18.13
N ALA A 41 -1.64 5.52 -17.88
CA ALA A 41 -1.06 4.62 -18.88
C ALA A 41 -2.06 4.28 -20.00
N GLU A 42 -3.37 4.18 -19.71
CA GLU A 42 -4.42 4.00 -20.71
C GLU A 42 -4.63 5.27 -21.56
N MET A 43 -4.43 6.44 -20.96
CA MET A 43 -4.50 7.74 -21.61
C MET A 43 -3.22 8.16 -22.35
N ASN A 44 -2.25 7.25 -22.51
CA ASN A 44 -0.98 7.60 -23.13
C ASN A 44 -1.20 8.16 -24.55
N GLY A 45 -0.66 9.34 -24.83
CA GLY A 45 -0.84 10.05 -26.10
C GLY A 45 -2.01 11.04 -26.17
N THR A 46 -2.90 11.08 -25.16
CA THR A 46 -3.96 12.11 -25.08
C THR A 46 -3.61 13.29 -24.19
N LEU A 47 -2.71 13.08 -23.22
CA LEU A 47 -2.23 14.12 -22.31
C LEU A 47 -0.90 14.71 -22.81
N PRO A 48 -0.62 16.00 -22.52
CA PRO A 48 0.73 16.55 -22.71
C PRO A 48 1.77 15.68 -21.99
N GLY A 49 2.84 15.31 -22.69
CA GLY A 49 3.85 14.39 -22.15
C GLY A 49 4.54 14.88 -20.87
N THR A 50 4.61 16.20 -20.66
CA THR A 50 5.08 16.81 -19.40
C THR A 50 4.15 16.52 -18.23
N TYR A 51 2.84 16.71 -18.44
CA TYR A 51 1.81 16.44 -17.44
C TYR A 51 1.75 14.96 -17.07
N ALA A 52 1.75 14.06 -18.07
CA ALA A 52 1.76 12.62 -17.82
C ALA A 52 3.04 12.12 -17.13
N ARG A 53 4.18 12.82 -17.27
CA ARG A 53 5.39 12.53 -16.50
C ARG A 53 5.24 12.99 -15.05
N GLN A 54 4.80 14.22 -14.82
CA GLN A 54 4.61 14.77 -13.48
C GLN A 54 3.69 13.89 -12.63
N MET A 55 2.53 13.50 -13.17
CA MET A 55 1.58 12.64 -12.46
C MET A 55 2.16 11.26 -12.12
N ARG A 56 3.04 10.72 -12.97
CA ARG A 56 3.73 9.44 -12.69
C ARG A 56 4.81 9.59 -11.62
N ASP A 57 5.52 10.71 -11.61
CA ASP A 57 6.52 11.00 -10.59
C ASP A 57 5.87 11.22 -9.22
N GLU A 58 4.72 11.89 -9.17
CA GLU A 58 3.89 12.03 -7.98
C GLU A 58 3.40 10.66 -7.47
N ALA A 59 2.82 9.84 -8.36
CA ALA A 59 2.40 8.47 -8.03
C ALA A 59 3.56 7.62 -7.50
N ARG A 60 4.75 7.72 -8.11
CA ARG A 60 5.94 7.00 -7.64
C ARG A 60 6.37 7.48 -6.25
N SER A 61 6.39 8.79 -6.02
CA SER A 61 6.72 9.38 -4.72
C SER A 61 5.80 8.86 -3.61
N GLU A 62 4.49 8.79 -3.85
CA GLU A 62 3.52 8.26 -2.88
C GLU A 62 3.72 6.77 -2.60
N LEU A 63 3.99 5.98 -3.63
CA LEU A 63 4.29 4.55 -3.48
C LEU A 63 5.62 4.32 -2.75
N ASP A 64 6.64 5.12 -3.02
CA ASP A 64 7.92 5.07 -2.32
C ASP A 64 7.78 5.45 -0.84
N ALA A 65 6.95 6.46 -0.53
CA ALA A 65 6.62 6.83 0.85
C ALA A 65 5.87 5.68 1.56
N THR A 66 4.94 5.02 0.87
CA THR A 66 4.22 3.85 1.37
C THR A 66 5.18 2.69 1.65
N ALA A 67 6.10 2.39 0.73
CA ALA A 67 7.14 1.38 0.92
C ALA A 67 8.05 1.72 2.10
N ALA A 68 8.49 2.97 2.22
CA ALA A 68 9.30 3.43 3.34
C ALA A 68 8.57 3.33 4.68
N ALA A 69 7.26 3.59 4.72
CA ALA A 69 6.44 3.39 5.92
C ALA A 69 6.34 1.91 6.31
N ALA A 70 6.12 1.02 5.33
CA ALA A 70 6.07 -0.43 5.55
C ALA A 70 7.41 -1.00 6.04
N ARG A 71 8.55 -0.47 5.58
CA ARG A 71 9.89 -0.86 6.06
C ARG A 71 10.17 -0.36 7.48
N ARG A 72 9.77 0.86 7.81
CA ARG A 72 10.02 1.49 9.12
C ARG A 72 9.26 0.81 10.26
N SER A 73 8.12 0.20 9.96
CA SER A 73 7.37 -0.55 10.95
C SER A 73 6.83 -1.84 10.34
N PRO A 74 7.64 -2.90 10.40
CA PRO A 74 7.28 -4.22 9.90
C PRO A 74 6.05 -4.77 10.61
N SER A 75 5.20 -5.43 9.83
CA SER A 75 3.95 -6.05 10.23
C SER A 75 3.76 -7.35 9.42
N PRO A 76 2.80 -8.22 9.80
CA PRO A 76 2.57 -9.48 9.09
C PRO A 76 2.28 -9.32 7.60
N ASN A 77 1.75 -8.16 7.17
CA ASN A 77 1.44 -7.90 5.76
C ASN A 77 2.45 -6.97 5.06
N SER A 78 3.53 -6.53 5.72
CA SER A 78 4.52 -5.60 5.11
C SER A 78 5.09 -6.10 3.79
N ALA A 79 5.37 -7.41 3.65
CA ALA A 79 5.89 -7.96 2.41
C ALA A 79 4.89 -7.81 1.24
N ALA A 80 3.59 -8.01 1.51
CA ALA A 80 2.54 -7.82 0.51
C ALA A 80 2.40 -6.33 0.13
N ILE A 81 2.46 -5.44 1.12
CA ILE A 81 2.40 -3.99 0.91
C ILE A 81 3.61 -3.51 0.09
N LEU A 82 4.82 -3.98 0.40
CA LEU A 82 6.02 -3.67 -0.38
C LEU A 82 5.92 -4.16 -1.82
N ALA A 83 5.38 -5.36 -2.05
CA ALA A 83 5.19 -5.88 -3.41
C ALA A 83 4.17 -5.07 -4.24
N LEU A 84 3.26 -4.35 -3.59
CA LEU A 84 2.34 -3.41 -4.25
C LEU A 84 3.00 -2.06 -4.53
N ALA A 85 3.72 -1.53 -3.53
CA ALA A 85 4.34 -0.21 -3.57
C ALA A 85 5.60 -0.14 -4.45
N GLU A 86 6.40 -1.21 -4.52
CA GLU A 86 7.62 -1.23 -5.32
C GLU A 86 7.31 -1.40 -6.81
N VAL A 87 7.10 -0.28 -7.50
CA VAL A 87 6.87 -0.22 -8.94
C VAL A 87 8.14 0.21 -9.67
N LYS A 88 8.73 -0.73 -10.43
CA LYS A 88 9.90 -0.47 -11.27
C LYS A 88 9.50 0.02 -12.65
N GLY A 89 10.17 1.07 -13.13
CA GLY A 89 10.01 1.59 -14.48
C GLY A 89 8.61 2.15 -14.74
N ASP A 90 8.14 1.99 -15.97
CA ASP A 90 6.82 2.44 -16.43
C ASP A 90 6.01 1.22 -16.89
N PRO A 91 5.37 0.49 -15.96
CA PRO A 91 4.65 -0.72 -16.30
C PRO A 91 3.42 -0.42 -17.18
N PRO A 92 3.05 -1.34 -18.09
CA PRO A 92 1.85 -1.18 -18.89
C PRO A 92 0.59 -1.18 -18.01
N ALA A 93 -0.48 -0.52 -18.48
CA ALA A 93 -1.76 -0.42 -17.77
C ALA A 93 -2.29 -1.77 -17.26
N ALA A 94 -2.18 -2.84 -18.05
CA ALA A 94 -2.62 -4.17 -17.66
C ALA A 94 -1.88 -4.71 -16.40
N ALA A 95 -0.58 -4.43 -16.27
CA ALA A 95 0.21 -4.82 -15.11
C ALA A 95 -0.17 -3.98 -13.86
N LEU A 96 -0.46 -2.69 -14.04
CA LEU A 96 -0.96 -1.82 -12.98
C LEU A 96 -2.34 -2.29 -12.49
N ARG A 97 -3.28 -2.56 -13.40
CA ARG A 97 -4.61 -3.14 -13.08
C ARG A 97 -4.50 -4.46 -12.32
N ALA A 98 -3.54 -5.32 -12.67
CA ALA A 98 -3.29 -6.56 -11.93
C ALA A 98 -2.77 -6.30 -10.50
N ARG A 99 -1.97 -5.25 -10.29
CA ARG A 99 -1.58 -4.81 -8.93
C ARG A 99 -2.77 -4.22 -8.16
N VAL A 100 -3.61 -3.41 -8.78
CA VAL A 100 -4.84 -2.86 -8.18
C VAL A 100 -5.72 -3.99 -7.62
N ARG A 101 -5.96 -5.05 -8.41
CA ARG A 101 -6.74 -6.21 -7.95
C ARG A 101 -6.09 -6.92 -6.76
N ARG A 102 -4.76 -7.03 -6.73
CA ARG A 102 -4.03 -7.60 -5.58
C ARG A 102 -4.14 -6.73 -4.34
N ALA A 103 -4.06 -5.41 -4.50
CA ALA A 103 -4.25 -4.45 -3.41
C ALA A 103 -5.68 -4.56 -2.83
N GLN A 104 -6.70 -4.64 -3.70
CA GLN A 104 -8.08 -4.82 -3.29
C GLN A 104 -8.30 -6.15 -2.52
N ALA A 105 -7.70 -7.25 -2.98
CA ALA A 105 -7.76 -8.52 -2.26
C ALA A 105 -7.08 -8.46 -0.88
N LEU A 106 -6.00 -7.68 -0.76
CA LEU A 106 -5.34 -7.43 0.53
C LEU A 106 -6.23 -6.57 1.45
N GLU A 107 -6.84 -5.50 0.94
CA GLU A 107 -7.79 -4.68 1.69
C GLU A 107 -8.92 -5.52 2.28
N GLN A 108 -9.59 -6.33 1.46
CA GLN A 108 -10.69 -7.20 1.91
C GLN A 108 -10.26 -8.17 3.01
N ARG A 109 -9.05 -8.73 2.91
CA ARG A 109 -8.49 -9.61 3.94
C ARG A 109 -8.17 -8.88 5.25
N LEU A 110 -7.77 -7.62 5.17
CA LEU A 110 -7.47 -6.79 6.34
C LEU A 110 -8.74 -6.29 7.02
N GLU A 111 -9.78 -5.99 6.25
CA GLU A 111 -11.10 -5.58 6.75
C GLU A 111 -11.87 -6.73 7.41
N ALA A 112 -11.66 -7.96 6.96
CA ALA A 112 -12.31 -9.15 7.51
C ALA A 112 -11.68 -9.69 8.82
N ARG A 113 -10.66 -9.00 9.36
CA ARG A 113 -9.97 -9.35 10.62
C ARG A 113 -10.46 -8.49 11.77
#